data_AF-A0A7S2EZG7-F1
#
_entry.id   AF-A0A7S2EZG7-F1
#
_cell.length_a   1.000
_cell.length_b   1.000
_cell.length_c   1.000
_cell.angle_alpha   90.00
_cell.angle_beta   90.00
_cell.angle_gamma   90.00
#
_symmetry.space_group_name_H-M   'P 1'
#
loop_
_entity.id
_entity.type
_entity.pdbx_description
1 polymer ?
#
loop_
_entity_poly.entity_id
_entity_poly.type
_entity_poly.pdbx_seq_one_letter_code
_entity_poly.pdbx_strand_id
1 'polypeptide(L)'
;PSQIGDLLAIVGDSADNIPGVPGVGKKKGTALLQRHGDLDGIFDAARRGSVDVRGVGPKLVRSLVEHEAQARKMRELTALLDVPGIDLDSWRRDFQTPKRDRSWTETAQRFCRSQGMARLASRLEADLNKGSS
;
A
#
# COMPACT_ATOMS: atom_id res chain seq x y z
N PRO A 1 -7.22 2.13 -9.24
CA PRO A 1 -5.89 1.49 -8.97
C PRO A 1 -4.72 2.19 -9.66
N SER A 2 -4.90 2.66 -10.91
CA SER A 2 -3.85 3.31 -11.73
C SER A 2 -3.19 4.54 -11.12
N GLN A 3 -3.88 5.27 -10.24
CA GLN A 3 -3.36 6.50 -9.60
C GLN A 3 -2.61 6.25 -8.28
N ILE A 4 -2.48 5.00 -7.83
CA ILE A 4 -1.78 4.71 -6.56
C ILE A 4 -0.30 5.07 -6.65
N GLY A 5 0.37 4.73 -7.76
CA GLY A 5 1.77 5.12 -7.99
C GLY A 5 1.94 6.63 -7.99
N ASP A 6 1.04 7.36 -8.65
CA ASP A 6 1.07 8.83 -8.68
C ASP A 6 0.84 9.44 -7.28
N LEU A 7 -0.03 8.83 -6.48
CA LEU A 7 -0.29 9.27 -5.11
C LEU A 7 0.94 9.04 -4.22
N LEU A 8 1.54 7.85 -4.28
CA LEU A 8 2.74 7.52 -3.50
C LEU A 8 3.92 8.40 -3.91
N ALA A 9 4.05 8.72 -5.20
CA ALA A 9 5.10 9.60 -5.70
C ALA A 9 5.11 10.99 -5.05
N ILE A 10 3.93 11.56 -4.74
CA ILE A 10 3.81 12.89 -4.13
C ILE A 10 3.58 12.86 -2.61
N VAL A 11 2.95 11.81 -2.08
CA VAL A 11 2.67 11.69 -0.63
C VAL A 11 3.82 11.04 0.12
N GLY A 12 4.55 10.13 -0.50
CA GLY A 12 5.55 9.29 0.13
C GLY A 12 4.97 8.06 0.83
N ASP A 13 5.87 7.17 1.21
CA ASP A 13 5.64 5.98 2.03
C ASP A 13 6.91 5.69 2.84
N SER A 14 6.82 5.84 4.16
CA SER A 14 7.96 5.61 5.04
C SER A 14 8.37 4.14 5.12
N ALA A 15 7.45 3.19 4.91
CA ALA A 15 7.76 1.76 4.98
C ALA A 15 8.67 1.34 3.83
N ASP A 16 8.45 1.95 2.65
CA ASP A 16 9.20 1.69 1.41
C ASP A 16 10.30 2.72 1.14
N ASN A 17 10.62 3.58 2.13
CA ASN A 17 11.62 4.65 2.01
C ASN A 17 11.35 5.60 0.82
N ILE A 18 10.08 5.88 0.54
CA ILE A 18 9.63 6.82 -0.49
C ILE A 18 9.40 8.19 0.19
N PRO A 19 10.23 9.20 -0.06
CA PRO A 19 10.18 10.47 0.66
C PRO A 19 8.95 11.35 0.32
N GLY A 20 8.37 11.21 -0.86
CA GLY A 20 7.29 12.08 -1.35
C GLY A 20 7.74 13.52 -1.64
N VAL A 21 6.78 14.44 -1.79
CA VAL A 21 7.03 15.88 -1.93
C VAL A 21 6.79 16.57 -0.58
N PRO A 22 7.77 17.35 -0.06
CA PRO A 22 7.63 18.01 1.24
C PRO A 22 6.35 18.85 1.37
N GLY A 23 5.59 18.59 2.43
CA GLY A 23 4.34 19.30 2.73
C GLY A 23 3.10 18.83 1.96
N VAL A 24 3.25 17.84 1.06
CA VAL A 24 2.13 17.17 0.37
C VAL A 24 1.72 15.92 1.14
N GLY A 25 0.80 16.07 2.08
CA GLY A 25 0.19 14.92 2.78
C GLY A 25 -0.98 14.31 2.00
N LYS A 26 -1.44 13.13 2.44
CA LYS A 26 -2.53 12.34 1.81
C LYS A 26 -3.73 13.18 1.35
N LYS A 27 -4.25 14.08 2.20
CA LYS A 27 -5.39 14.95 1.87
C LYS A 27 -5.11 15.85 0.65
N LYS A 28 -3.94 16.48 0.60
CA LYS A 28 -3.55 17.36 -0.50
C LYS A 28 -3.20 16.55 -1.75
N GLY A 29 -2.47 15.45 -1.59
CA GLY A 29 -2.11 14.55 -2.70
C GLY A 29 -3.34 14.00 -3.41
N THR A 30 -4.34 13.50 -2.66
CA THR A 30 -5.60 13.04 -3.24
C THR A 30 -6.36 14.17 -3.93
N ALA A 31 -6.45 15.36 -3.34
CA ALA A 31 -7.13 16.49 -3.95
C ALA A 31 -6.42 16.99 -5.24
N LEU A 32 -5.10 16.96 -5.26
CA LEU A 32 -4.28 17.27 -6.45
C LEU A 32 -4.57 16.28 -7.58
N LEU A 33 -4.57 14.97 -7.31
CA LEU A 33 -4.88 13.96 -8.32
C LEU A 33 -6.33 14.04 -8.81
N GLN A 34 -7.28 14.28 -7.91
CA GLN A 34 -8.68 14.47 -8.31
C GLN A 34 -8.86 15.70 -9.20
N ARG A 35 -8.13 16.79 -8.93
CA ARG A 35 -8.25 18.05 -9.68
C ARG A 35 -7.50 18.00 -11.01
N HIS A 36 -6.33 17.37 -11.04
CA HIS A 36 -5.39 17.47 -12.16
C HIS A 36 -5.18 16.14 -12.90
N GLY A 37 -5.86 15.07 -12.49
CA GLY A 37 -5.88 13.78 -13.17
C GLY A 37 -4.75 12.86 -12.73
N ASP A 38 -3.52 13.21 -13.05
CA ASP A 38 -2.35 12.35 -12.81
C ASP A 38 -1.13 13.18 -12.40
N LEU A 39 0.01 12.50 -12.25
CA LEU A 39 1.26 13.17 -11.88
C LEU A 39 1.67 14.23 -12.90
N ASP A 40 1.44 14.00 -14.20
CA ASP A 40 1.78 14.93 -15.27
C ASP A 40 0.95 16.20 -15.20
N GLY A 41 -0.37 16.05 -15.06
CA GLY A 41 -1.29 17.17 -14.91
C GLY A 41 -1.02 18.01 -13.66
N ILE A 42 -0.61 17.38 -12.55
CA ILE A 42 -0.21 18.10 -11.32
C ILE A 42 1.01 18.99 -11.60
N PHE A 43 2.07 18.43 -12.18
CA PHE A 43 3.30 19.19 -12.40
C PHE A 43 3.16 20.24 -13.51
N ASP A 44 2.37 19.95 -14.55
CA ASP A 44 1.99 20.95 -15.56
C ASP A 44 1.24 22.13 -14.94
N ALA A 45 0.27 21.86 -14.05
CA ALA A 45 -0.43 22.91 -13.32
C ALA A 45 0.52 23.68 -12.39
N ALA A 46 1.45 22.98 -11.72
CA ALA A 46 2.43 23.60 -10.83
C ALA A 46 3.37 24.55 -11.58
N ARG A 47 3.93 24.14 -12.73
CA ARG A 47 4.78 24.98 -13.57
C ARG A 47 4.05 26.21 -14.14
N ARG A 48 2.79 26.05 -14.52
CA ARG A 48 1.95 27.14 -15.04
C ARG A 48 1.39 28.06 -13.94
N GLY A 49 1.60 27.73 -12.67
CA GLY A 49 1.03 28.47 -11.54
C GLY A 49 -0.50 28.36 -11.46
N SER A 50 -1.09 27.32 -12.04
CA SER A 50 -2.54 27.13 -12.16
C SER A 50 -3.07 26.00 -11.26
N VAL A 51 -2.35 25.68 -10.18
CA VAL A 51 -2.81 24.69 -9.19
C VAL A 51 -3.98 25.27 -8.41
N ASP A 52 -5.13 24.61 -8.50
CA ASP A 52 -6.37 25.08 -7.90
C ASP A 52 -6.90 24.03 -6.91
N VAL A 53 -6.19 23.94 -5.77
CA VAL A 53 -6.51 23.01 -4.68
C VAL A 53 -6.41 23.74 -3.35
N ARG A 54 -7.47 23.66 -2.53
CA ARG A 54 -7.51 24.31 -1.21
C ARG A 54 -6.34 23.85 -0.33
N GLY A 55 -5.58 24.82 0.19
CA GLY A 55 -4.43 24.56 1.07
C GLY A 55 -3.13 24.23 0.33
N VAL A 56 -3.12 24.35 -1.01
CA VAL A 56 -1.93 24.32 -1.87
C VAL A 56 -1.61 25.75 -2.30
N GLY A 57 -0.79 26.43 -1.51
CA GLY A 57 -0.36 27.80 -1.80
C GLY A 57 1.01 27.87 -2.50
N PRO A 58 1.53 29.08 -2.79
CA PRO A 58 2.75 29.28 -3.57
C PRO A 58 3.98 28.52 -3.06
N LYS A 59 4.14 28.38 -1.73
CA LYS A 59 5.23 27.61 -1.14
C LYS A 59 5.16 26.12 -1.51
N LEU A 60 3.96 25.54 -1.49
CA LEU A 60 3.77 24.13 -1.83
C LEU A 60 3.90 23.92 -3.35
N VAL A 61 3.44 24.88 -4.15
CA VAL A 61 3.64 24.85 -5.62
C VAL A 61 5.13 24.87 -5.97
N ARG A 62 5.93 25.71 -5.31
CA ARG A 62 7.40 25.67 -5.47
C ARG A 62 7.99 24.33 -5.07
N SER A 63 7.58 23.76 -3.94
CA SER A 63 8.04 22.45 -3.50
C SER A 63 7.70 21.35 -4.50
N LEU A 64 6.51 21.37 -5.12
CA LEU A 64 6.14 20.46 -6.21
C LEU A 64 7.13 20.59 -7.38
N VAL A 65 7.37 21.81 -7.87
CA VAL A 65 8.30 22.04 -8.99
C VAL A 65 9.72 21.59 -8.65
N GLU A 66 10.22 21.90 -7.45
CA GLU A 66 11.56 21.52 -6.98
C GLU A 66 11.76 20.00 -6.87
N HIS A 67 10.70 19.24 -6.58
CA HIS A 67 10.78 17.80 -6.33
C HIS A 67 10.18 16.95 -7.46
N GLU A 68 9.88 17.56 -8.61
CA GLU A 68 9.25 16.86 -9.73
C GLU A 68 10.07 15.67 -10.21
N ALA A 69 11.38 15.84 -10.42
CA ALA A 69 12.24 14.76 -10.90
C ALA A 69 12.26 13.58 -9.91
N GLN A 70 12.29 13.86 -8.60
CA GLN A 70 12.21 12.83 -7.57
C GLN A 70 10.87 12.11 -7.61
N ALA A 71 9.75 12.85 -7.64
CA ALA A 71 8.42 12.24 -7.69
C ALA A 71 8.24 11.36 -8.94
N ARG A 72 8.72 11.80 -10.10
CA ARG A 72 8.71 10.98 -11.33
C ARG A 72 9.51 9.70 -11.18
N LYS A 73 10.68 9.75 -10.53
CA LYS A 73 11.44 8.55 -10.23
C LYS A 73 10.71 7.62 -9.24
N MET A 74 10.06 8.18 -8.23
CA MET A 74 9.27 7.38 -7.28
C MET A 74 8.06 6.72 -7.95
N ARG A 75 7.42 7.38 -8.92
CA ARG A 75 6.36 6.78 -9.73
C ARG A 75 6.85 5.55 -10.50
N GLU A 76 8.05 5.62 -11.08
CA GLU A 76 8.68 4.49 -11.78
C GLU A 76 8.98 3.34 -10.82
N LEU A 77 9.57 3.64 -9.65
CA LEU A 77 9.97 2.62 -8.68
C LEU A 77 8.78 1.93 -7.98
N THR A 78 7.63 2.59 -7.92
CA THR A 78 6.39 2.05 -7.32
C THR A 78 5.49 1.34 -8.32
N ALA A 79 5.89 1.29 -9.60
CA ALA A 79 5.11 0.61 -10.62
C ALA A 79 5.09 -0.90 -10.37
N LEU A 80 3.89 -1.50 -10.39
CA LEU A 80 3.75 -2.94 -10.41
C LEU A 80 4.07 -3.44 -11.82
N LEU A 81 4.95 -4.43 -11.91
CA LEU A 81 5.38 -5.04 -13.16
C LEU A 81 4.83 -6.46 -13.27
N ASP A 82 4.40 -6.84 -14.47
CA ASP A 82 4.15 -8.23 -14.81
C ASP A 82 5.47 -8.98 -14.90
N VAL A 83 5.59 -10.10 -14.17
CA VAL A 83 6.79 -10.93 -14.16
C VAL A 83 6.60 -12.07 -15.17
N PRO A 84 7.37 -12.12 -16.29
CA PRO A 84 7.21 -13.16 -17.29
C PRO A 84 7.55 -14.56 -16.74
N GLY A 85 6.83 -15.57 -17.20
CA GLY A 85 7.10 -16.97 -16.85
C GLY A 85 6.51 -17.44 -15.52
N ILE A 86 5.71 -16.61 -14.84
CA ILE A 86 4.96 -17.01 -13.65
C ILE A 86 3.61 -17.59 -14.06
N ASP A 87 3.39 -18.88 -13.80
CA ASP A 87 2.07 -19.51 -13.90
C ASP A 87 1.26 -19.21 -12.63
N LEU A 88 0.44 -18.15 -12.69
CA LEU A 88 -0.45 -17.77 -11.60
C LEU A 88 -1.48 -18.85 -11.25
N ASP A 89 -1.88 -19.68 -12.22
CA ASP A 89 -2.83 -20.76 -11.97
C ASP A 89 -2.16 -21.92 -11.21
N SER A 90 -0.88 -22.19 -11.46
CA SER A 90 -0.11 -23.11 -10.60
C SER A 90 -0.05 -22.61 -9.17
N TRP A 91 0.31 -21.35 -8.96
CA TRP A 91 0.35 -20.77 -7.61
C TRP A 91 -1.01 -20.83 -6.91
N ARG A 92 -2.10 -20.58 -7.64
CA ARG A 92 -3.45 -20.69 -7.09
C ARG A 92 -3.81 -22.12 -6.69
N ARG A 93 -3.37 -23.12 -7.44
CA ARG A 93 -3.58 -24.54 -7.11
C ARG A 93 -2.72 -24.98 -5.92
N ASP A 94 -1.51 -24.46 -5.79
CA ASP A 94 -0.59 -24.78 -4.70
C ASP A 94 -0.96 -24.07 -3.39
N PHE A 95 -1.49 -22.85 -3.47
CA PHE A 95 -1.93 -22.07 -2.31
C PHE A 95 -3.30 -22.50 -1.79
N GLN A 96 -3.42 -23.77 -1.40
CA GLN A 96 -4.60 -24.29 -0.70
C GLN A 96 -4.45 -24.05 0.79
N THR A 97 -5.32 -23.23 1.36
CA THR A 97 -5.38 -23.09 2.82
C THR A 97 -5.95 -24.40 3.39
N PRO A 98 -5.21 -25.11 4.26
CA PRO A 98 -5.72 -26.32 4.88
C PRO A 98 -7.05 -26.03 5.57
N LYS A 99 -8.00 -26.97 5.47
CA LYS A 99 -9.21 -26.90 6.30
C LYS A 99 -8.75 -26.87 7.76
N ARG A 100 -9.23 -25.89 8.53
CA ARG A 100 -8.95 -25.78 9.96
C ARG A 100 -9.74 -26.82 10.73
N ASP A 101 -9.45 -28.08 10.47
CA ASP A 101 -10.01 -29.20 11.20
C ASP A 101 -9.33 -29.35 12.57
N ARG A 102 -9.70 -30.41 13.28
CA ARG A 102 -9.17 -30.67 14.61
C ARG A 102 -7.67 -30.91 14.63
N SER A 103 -7.16 -31.71 13.68
CA SER A 103 -5.73 -32.03 13.60
C SER A 103 -4.89 -30.79 13.33
N TRP A 104 -5.35 -29.94 12.39
CA TRP A 104 -4.74 -28.66 12.11
C TRP A 104 -4.70 -27.77 13.35
N THR A 105 -5.84 -27.66 14.05
CA THR A 105 -5.99 -26.78 15.21
C THR A 105 -5.12 -27.21 16.38
N GLU A 106 -5.08 -28.51 16.70
CA GLU A 106 -4.20 -29.05 17.75
C GLU A 106 -2.71 -28.85 17.42
N THR A 107 -2.34 -28.98 16.14
CA THR A 107 -0.98 -28.72 15.66
C THR A 107 -0.62 -27.23 15.78
N ALA A 108 -1.51 -26.33 15.36
CA ALA A 108 -1.34 -24.89 15.50
C ALA A 108 -1.26 -24.46 16.97
N GLN A 109 -2.04 -25.06 17.87
CA GLN A 109 -1.96 -24.82 19.31
C GLN A 109 -0.61 -25.23 19.89
N ARG A 110 -0.11 -26.44 19.57
CA ARG A 110 1.20 -26.90 20.03
C ARG A 110 2.31 -25.96 19.57
N PHE A 111 2.27 -25.54 18.31
CA PHE A 111 3.20 -24.54 17.78
C PHE A 111 3.08 -23.21 18.53
N CYS A 112 1.86 -22.68 18.70
CA CYS A 112 1.65 -21.44 19.44
C CYS A 112 2.21 -21.52 20.86
N ARG A 113 1.99 -22.62 21.58
CA ARG A 113 2.54 -22.83 22.93
C ARG A 113 4.06 -22.89 22.93
N SER A 114 4.67 -23.60 21.97
CA SER A 114 6.14 -23.69 21.87
C SER A 114 6.80 -22.35 21.53
N GLN A 115 6.08 -21.46 20.86
CA GLN A 115 6.53 -20.10 20.55
C GLN A 115 6.11 -19.06 21.61
N GLY A 116 5.55 -19.47 22.75
CA GLY A 116 5.11 -18.55 23.81
C GLY A 116 3.83 -17.76 23.49
N MET A 117 3.13 -18.09 22.42
CA MET A 117 1.87 -17.46 21.99
C MET A 117 0.64 -18.04 22.74
N ALA A 118 0.68 -18.07 24.07
CA ALA A 118 -0.33 -18.74 24.90
C ALA A 118 -1.77 -18.25 24.67
N ARG A 119 -1.97 -16.92 24.52
CA ARG A 119 -3.30 -16.34 24.26
C ARG A 119 -3.88 -16.78 22.92
N LEU A 120 -3.04 -16.89 21.89
CA LEU A 120 -3.47 -17.36 20.57
C LEU A 120 -3.81 -18.85 20.61
N ALA A 121 -3.02 -19.67 21.32
CA ALA A 121 -3.31 -21.08 21.52
C ALA A 121 -4.68 -21.30 22.20
N SER A 122 -4.99 -20.56 23.27
CA SER A 122 -6.30 -20.66 23.94
C SER A 122 -7.47 -20.21 23.08
N ARG A 123 -7.29 -19.21 22.20
CA ARG A 123 -8.34 -18.80 21.25
C ARG A 123 -8.64 -19.89 20.23
N LEU A 124 -7.61 -20.53 19.69
CA LEU A 124 -7.76 -21.65 18.76
C LEU A 124 -8.50 -22.84 19.41
N GLU A 125 -8.28 -23.07 20.71
CA GLU A 125 -8.98 -24.08 21.50
C GLU A 125 -10.47 -23.79 21.67
N ALA A 126 -10.82 -22.53 21.97
CA ALA A 126 -12.21 -22.13 22.08
C ALA A 126 -12.97 -22.24 20.74
N ASP A 127 -12.33 -21.93 19.62
CA ASP A 127 -12.94 -22.02 18.29
C ASP A 127 -13.18 -23.48 17.86
N LEU A 128 -12.29 -24.40 18.24
CA LEU A 128 -12.49 -25.85 18.04
C LEU A 128 -13.77 -26.34 18.73
N ASN A 129 -13.97 -25.93 19.99
CA ASN A 129 -15.08 -26.40 20.82
C ASN A 129 -16.44 -25.85 20.40
N LYS A 130 -16.49 -24.72 19.68
CA LYS A 130 -17.73 -24.12 19.16
C LYS A 130 -18.27 -24.78 17.89
N GLY A 131 -17.41 -25.41 17.08
CA GLY A 131 -17.81 -26.05 15.82
C GLY A 131 -18.26 -27.51 15.95
N SER A 132 -18.31 -28.04 17.18
CA SER A 132 -18.69 -29.43 17.48
C SER A 132 -20.07 -29.57 18.14
N SER A 133 -20.84 -28.49 18.19
CA SER A 133 -22.23 -28.42 18.70
C SER A 133 -23.24 -28.20 17.59
#